data_AF-A0A0N0RQV6-F1
#
_entry.id   AF-A0A0N0RQV6-F1
#
_cell.length_a   1.000
_cell.length_b   1.000
_cell.length_c   1.000
_cell.angle_alpha   90.00
_cell.angle_beta   90.00
_cell.angle_gamma   90.00
#
_symmetry.space_group_name_H-M   'P 1'
#
loop_
_entity.id
_entity.type
_entity.pdbx_description
1 polymer ?
#
loop_
_entity_poly.entity_id
_entity_poly.type
_entity_poly.pdbx_seq_one_letter_code
_entity_poly.pdbx_strand_id
1 'polypeptide(L)'
;MFKWLFGKKIAKPVPRFDFANMPALNEWGVFYQGGGLSLYSRFAGQLPGGTQYIYLKSFPEALPLERNIFGDWLCPVSTGVYLQQWADTTGTKAALVFVSNEGEARIVKEDIEGTDWQSGYEGGKPVIDFGGAIEKFKIE
;
A
#
# COMPACT_ATOMS: atom_id res chain seq x y z
N MET A 1 -63.20 -25.98 26.46
CA MET A 1 -62.19 -26.91 25.90
C MET A 1 -61.14 -26.05 25.18
N PHE A 2 -60.07 -25.65 25.88
CA PHE A 2 -59.05 -24.70 25.36
C PHE A 2 -57.89 -25.49 24.74
N LYS A 3 -57.66 -25.34 23.43
CA LYS A 3 -56.52 -25.96 22.73
C LYS A 3 -55.29 -25.03 22.81
N TRP A 4 -54.28 -25.50 23.53
CA TRP A 4 -52.96 -24.90 23.64
C TRP A 4 -52.20 -25.07 22.32
N LEU A 5 -51.85 -23.96 21.65
CA LEU A 5 -51.05 -23.96 20.43
C LEU A 5 -49.58 -23.76 20.79
N PHE A 6 -48.79 -24.83 20.75
CA PHE A 6 -47.34 -24.77 20.82
C PHE A 6 -46.78 -24.21 19.51
N GLY A 7 -46.37 -22.94 19.52
CA GLY A 7 -45.54 -22.37 18.47
C GLY A 7 -44.16 -23.00 18.50
N LYS A 8 -43.85 -23.86 17.51
CA LYS A 8 -42.48 -24.34 17.28
C LYS A 8 -41.58 -23.14 16.95
N LYS A 9 -40.66 -22.80 17.84
CA LYS A 9 -39.59 -21.84 17.55
C LYS A 9 -38.67 -22.45 16.49
N ILE A 10 -38.73 -21.93 15.27
CA ILE A 10 -37.81 -22.27 14.19
C ILE A 10 -36.46 -21.66 14.58
N ALA A 11 -35.47 -22.49 14.88
CA ALA A 11 -34.11 -22.04 15.12
C ALA A 11 -33.60 -21.34 13.86
N LYS A 12 -33.18 -20.08 13.99
CA LYS A 12 -32.50 -19.38 12.89
C LYS A 12 -31.23 -20.18 12.56
N PRO A 13 -30.97 -20.51 11.28
CA PRO A 13 -29.74 -21.19 10.92
C PRO A 13 -28.56 -20.29 11.34
N VAL A 14 -27.62 -20.88 12.08
CA VAL A 14 -26.34 -20.22 12.39
C VAL A 14 -25.73 -19.80 11.05
N PRO A 15 -25.38 -18.51 10.85
CA PRO A 15 -24.73 -18.09 9.61
C PRO A 15 -23.49 -18.96 9.44
N ARG A 16 -23.48 -19.79 8.39
CA ARG A 16 -22.26 -20.50 8.00
C ARG A 16 -21.28 -19.43 7.56
N PHE A 17 -20.15 -19.41 8.25
CA PHE A 17 -19.04 -18.56 7.89
C PHE A 17 -18.51 -19.05 6.54
N ASP A 18 -18.68 -18.23 5.50
CA ASP A 18 -18.22 -18.56 4.16
C ASP A 18 -16.77 -18.10 4.00
N PHE A 19 -15.85 -19.05 4.21
CA PHE A 19 -14.42 -18.81 4.03
C PHE A 19 -14.06 -18.41 2.59
N ALA A 20 -14.91 -18.71 1.59
CA ALA A 20 -14.65 -18.39 0.18
C ALA A 20 -15.01 -16.94 -0.20
N ASN A 21 -15.81 -16.25 0.61
CA ASN A 21 -16.20 -14.85 0.41
C ASN A 21 -15.54 -13.89 1.41
N MET A 22 -14.53 -14.35 2.15
CA MET A 22 -13.64 -13.43 2.84
C MET A 22 -12.78 -12.75 1.77
N PRO A 23 -12.65 -11.41 1.75
CA PRO A 23 -11.58 -10.79 0.97
C PRO A 23 -10.29 -11.46 1.41
N ALA A 24 -9.66 -12.21 0.51
CA ALA A 24 -8.59 -13.10 0.85
C ALA A 24 -7.53 -12.32 1.62
N LEU A 25 -7.43 -12.58 2.92
CA LEU A 25 -6.60 -11.83 3.88
C LEU A 25 -5.10 -11.86 3.51
N ASN A 26 -4.74 -12.61 2.46
CA ASN A 26 -3.38 -12.91 2.03
C ASN A 26 -3.17 -12.85 0.49
N GLU A 27 -4.13 -12.38 -0.32
CA GLU A 27 -3.89 -12.32 -1.77
C GLU A 27 -3.09 -11.07 -2.16
N TRP A 28 -2.05 -11.30 -2.96
CA TRP A 28 -1.30 -10.23 -3.59
C TRP A 28 -2.16 -9.61 -4.70
N GLY A 29 -2.51 -8.33 -4.56
CA GLY A 29 -3.21 -7.55 -5.57
C GLY A 29 -2.25 -6.81 -6.50
N VAL A 30 -2.71 -6.41 -7.67
CA VAL A 30 -1.94 -5.52 -8.56
C VAL A 30 -1.92 -4.11 -7.95
N PHE A 31 -0.72 -3.58 -7.71
CA PHE A 31 -0.52 -2.23 -7.19
C PHE A 31 -0.15 -1.25 -8.31
N TYR A 32 0.73 -1.68 -9.20
CA TYR A 32 1.15 -0.91 -10.38
C TYR A 32 1.52 -1.87 -11.52
N GLN A 33 1.22 -1.47 -12.75
CA GLN A 33 1.64 -2.20 -13.94
C GLN A 33 1.92 -1.21 -15.07
N GLY A 34 3.17 -1.14 -15.52
CA GLY A 34 3.58 -0.21 -16.57
C GLY A 34 5.08 -0.23 -16.83
N GLY A 35 5.50 0.14 -18.04
CA GLY A 35 6.92 0.31 -18.38
C GLY A 35 7.77 -0.96 -18.39
N GLY A 36 7.19 -2.15 -18.17
CA GLY A 36 7.94 -3.40 -17.97
C GLY A 36 7.99 -3.84 -16.50
N LEU A 37 7.59 -2.97 -15.58
CA LEU A 37 7.48 -3.26 -14.15
C LEU A 37 6.04 -3.60 -13.77
N SER A 38 5.90 -4.63 -12.94
CA SER A 38 4.65 -4.94 -12.24
C SER A 38 4.94 -4.98 -10.74
N LEU A 39 4.23 -4.18 -9.96
CA LEU A 39 4.24 -4.24 -8.50
C LEU A 39 2.95 -4.87 -8.02
N TYR A 40 3.10 -5.78 -7.07
CA TYR A 40 1.98 -6.38 -6.36
C TYR A 40 2.04 -5.98 -4.90
N SER A 41 0.89 -5.66 -4.32
CA SER A 41 0.78 -5.28 -2.92
C SER A 41 -0.03 -6.30 -2.12
N ARG A 42 0.29 -6.39 -0.83
CA ARG A 42 -0.54 -7.07 0.16
C ARG A 42 -0.65 -6.18 1.38
N PHE A 43 -1.86 -6.01 1.89
CA PHE A 43 -2.10 -5.30 3.15
C PHE A 43 -1.32 -5.94 4.30
N ALA A 44 -0.57 -5.14 5.05
CA ALA A 44 0.26 -5.60 6.16
C ALA A 44 -0.22 -5.05 7.51
N GLY A 45 -0.77 -3.83 7.55
CA GLY A 45 -1.36 -3.27 8.75
C GLY A 45 -1.61 -1.77 8.66
N GLN A 46 -1.76 -1.14 9.83
CA GLN A 46 -1.92 0.31 9.98
C GLN A 46 -0.89 0.85 10.96
N LEU A 47 -0.32 2.00 10.61
CA LEU A 47 0.51 2.83 11.48
C LEU A 47 -0.35 3.55 12.53
N PRO A 48 0.25 4.01 13.64
CA PRO A 48 -0.40 4.98 14.52
C PRO A 48 -0.93 6.17 13.71
N GLY A 49 -2.21 6.51 13.87
CA GLY A 49 -2.86 7.56 13.08
C GLY A 49 -3.67 7.06 11.87
N GLY A 50 -3.68 5.75 11.60
CA GLY A 50 -4.59 5.11 10.63
C GLY A 50 -4.06 4.99 9.21
N THR A 51 -2.85 5.49 8.93
CA THR A 51 -2.17 5.29 7.64
C THR A 51 -1.87 3.80 7.43
N GLN A 52 -2.25 3.24 6.29
CA GLN A 52 -2.00 1.84 5.98
C GLN A 52 -0.55 1.62 5.53
N TYR A 53 -0.02 0.43 5.82
CA TYR A 53 1.22 -0.04 5.22
C TYR A 53 1.04 -1.41 4.57
N ILE A 54 1.82 -1.63 3.51
CA ILE A 54 1.72 -2.77 2.61
C ILE A 54 3.09 -3.44 2.45
N TYR A 55 3.07 -4.72 2.13
CA TYR A 55 4.22 -5.41 1.54
C TYR A 55 4.17 -5.29 0.03
N LEU A 56 5.34 -5.23 -0.60
CA LEU A 56 5.49 -5.19 -2.05
C LEU A 56 6.34 -6.36 -2.56
N LYS A 57 5.98 -6.86 -3.73
CA LYS A 57 6.83 -7.70 -4.58
C LYS A 57 6.76 -7.17 -6.01
N SER A 58 7.78 -7.46 -6.82
CA SER A 58 7.85 -6.95 -8.19
C SER A 58 8.16 -8.03 -9.22
N PHE A 59 7.85 -7.71 -10.47
CA PHE A 59 8.37 -8.37 -11.66
C PHE A 59 8.84 -7.29 -12.66
N PRO A 60 10.12 -7.24 -13.07
CA PRO A 60 11.25 -8.06 -12.59
C PRO A 60 11.49 -7.94 -11.08
N GLU A 61 12.18 -8.92 -10.52
CA GLU A 61 12.42 -9.01 -9.08
C GLU A 61 13.35 -7.87 -8.60
N ALA A 62 12.85 -7.08 -7.64
CA ALA A 62 13.59 -6.02 -6.98
C ALA A 62 13.81 -6.42 -5.52
N LEU A 63 14.95 -7.05 -5.24
CA LEU A 63 15.30 -7.58 -3.91
C LEU A 63 15.10 -6.60 -2.74
N PRO A 64 15.33 -5.28 -2.88
CA PRO A 64 15.07 -4.33 -1.80
C PRO A 64 13.60 -4.22 -1.36
N LEU A 65 12.63 -4.77 -2.09
CA LEU A 65 11.21 -4.70 -1.72
C LEU A 65 10.78 -5.75 -0.68
N GLU A 66 11.35 -6.95 -0.71
CA GLU A 66 10.77 -8.14 -0.04
C GLU A 66 10.82 -8.12 1.51
N ARG A 67 11.53 -7.18 2.11
CA ARG A 67 11.70 -7.08 3.58
C ARG A 67 11.32 -5.73 4.16
N ASN A 68 10.79 -4.85 3.32
CA ASN A 68 10.45 -3.49 3.70
C ASN A 68 8.93 -3.31 3.69
N ILE A 69 8.47 -2.33 4.46
CA ILE A 69 7.07 -1.93 4.51
C ILE A 69 6.92 -0.61 3.78
N PHE A 70 5.85 -0.48 3.01
CA PHE A 70 5.61 0.65 2.13
C PHE A 70 4.29 1.32 2.48
N GLY A 71 4.18 2.61 2.16
CA GLY A 71 2.90 3.30 2.15
C GLY A 71 2.05 2.88 0.95
N ASP A 72 0.75 3.11 1.04
CA ASP A 72 -0.18 3.02 -0.10
C ASP A 72 -0.05 4.27 -0.98
N TRP A 73 1.17 4.54 -1.42
CA TRP A 73 1.52 5.71 -2.22
C TRP A 73 2.61 5.37 -3.23
N LEU A 74 2.44 5.87 -4.46
CA LEU A 74 3.43 5.79 -5.51
C LEU A 74 3.40 7.03 -6.41
N CYS A 75 4.50 7.30 -7.10
CA CYS A 75 4.58 8.30 -8.15
C CYS A 75 5.26 7.69 -9.40
N PRO A 76 4.50 7.38 -10.46
CA PRO A 76 5.04 6.76 -11.66
C PRO A 76 5.73 7.81 -12.54
N VAL A 77 6.82 7.40 -13.18
CA VAL A 77 7.57 8.18 -14.16
C VAL A 77 7.90 7.30 -15.37
N SER A 78 8.43 7.89 -16.45
CA SER A 78 8.71 7.13 -17.68
C SER A 78 9.69 5.96 -17.47
N THR A 79 10.61 6.08 -16.53
CA THR A 79 11.70 5.12 -16.27
C THR A 79 11.41 4.17 -15.11
N GLY A 80 10.28 4.30 -14.42
CA GLY A 80 9.99 3.50 -13.23
C GLY A 80 8.95 4.14 -12.32
N VAL A 81 9.09 3.88 -11.02
CA VAL A 81 8.16 4.35 -9.99
C VAL A 81 8.88 4.72 -8.72
N TYR A 82 8.44 5.82 -8.11
CA TYR A 82 8.82 6.21 -6.77
C TYR A 82 7.83 5.65 -5.76
N LEU A 83 8.35 5.17 -4.64
CA LEU A 83 7.62 4.53 -3.56
C LEU A 83 7.97 5.18 -2.23
N GLN A 84 7.00 5.21 -1.32
CA GLN A 84 7.21 5.58 0.07
C GLN A 84 7.55 4.32 0.88
N GLN A 85 8.78 4.20 1.35
CA GLN A 85 9.19 3.13 2.26
C GLN A 85 9.18 3.63 3.70
N TRP A 86 8.51 2.94 4.61
CA TRP A 86 8.57 3.25 6.04
C TRP A 86 9.84 2.66 6.66
N ALA A 87 10.48 3.41 7.57
CA ALA A 87 11.62 2.91 8.33
C ALA A 87 11.20 1.78 9.30
N ASP A 88 10.02 1.94 9.91
CA ASP A 88 9.41 0.99 10.83
C ASP A 88 7.88 1.22 10.95
N THR A 89 7.22 0.43 11.79
CA THR A 89 5.77 0.53 12.04
C THR A 89 5.37 1.68 12.96
N THR A 90 6.29 2.56 13.36
CA THR A 90 5.95 3.78 14.14
C THR A 90 5.39 4.87 13.23
N GLY A 91 5.73 4.84 11.94
CA GLY A 91 5.27 5.83 10.96
C GLY A 91 5.93 7.21 11.09
N THR A 92 7.04 7.31 11.83
CA THR A 92 7.72 8.58 12.08
C THR A 92 8.65 9.00 10.95
N LYS A 93 9.30 8.01 10.31
CA LYS A 93 10.29 8.23 9.25
C LYS A 93 10.02 7.36 8.04
N ALA A 94 10.27 7.93 6.88
CA ALA A 94 10.19 7.26 5.61
C ALA A 94 11.41 7.57 4.72
N ALA A 95 11.56 6.76 3.69
CA ALA A 95 12.52 6.93 2.61
C ALA A 95 11.77 6.95 1.27
N LEU A 96 12.26 7.78 0.35
CA LEU A 96 11.83 7.79 -1.04
C LEU A 96 12.68 6.76 -1.80
N VAL A 97 12.04 5.72 -2.31
CA VAL A 97 12.68 4.64 -3.06
C VAL A 97 12.28 4.75 -4.51
N PHE A 98 13.24 4.63 -5.42
CA PHE A 98 12.98 4.50 -6.84
C PHE A 98 13.16 3.05 -7.26
N VAL A 99 12.21 2.52 -8.05
CA VAL A 99 12.27 1.21 -8.70
C VAL A 99 12.18 1.43 -10.19
N SER A 100 13.21 1.02 -10.93
CA SER A 100 13.25 1.13 -12.39
C SER A 100 12.32 0.12 -13.06
N ASN A 101 12.04 0.35 -14.33
CA ASN A 101 11.29 -0.57 -15.17
C ASN A 101 11.94 -1.95 -15.31
N GLU A 102 13.26 -2.03 -15.12
CA GLU A 102 14.09 -3.23 -15.18
C GLU A 102 14.19 -3.95 -13.83
N GLY A 103 13.59 -3.41 -12.76
CA GLY A 103 13.61 -3.99 -11.41
C GLY A 103 14.79 -3.53 -10.54
N GLU A 104 15.55 -2.53 -10.96
CA GLU A 104 16.60 -1.94 -10.12
C GLU A 104 15.99 -1.01 -9.08
N ALA A 105 16.26 -1.25 -7.79
CA ALA A 105 15.75 -0.42 -6.71
C ALA A 105 16.88 0.31 -5.99
N ARG A 106 16.68 1.61 -5.71
CA ARG A 106 17.60 2.45 -4.95
C ARG A 106 16.88 3.44 -4.06
N ILE A 107 17.49 3.75 -2.92
CA ILE A 107 17.02 4.82 -2.04
C ILE A 107 17.48 6.15 -2.63
N VAL A 108 16.54 7.09 -2.79
CA VAL A 108 16.78 8.41 -3.36
C VAL A 108 16.90 9.47 -2.26
N LYS A 109 16.11 9.32 -1.19
CA LYS A 109 16.15 10.22 -0.03
C LYS A 109 15.70 9.47 1.22
N GLU A 110 16.35 9.72 2.35
CA GLU A 110 16.04 9.14 3.67
C GLU A 110 15.60 10.22 4.66
N ASP A 111 15.20 9.78 5.87
CA ASP A 111 14.82 10.63 6.99
C ASP A 111 13.72 11.65 6.65
N ILE A 112 12.74 11.22 5.83
CA ILE A 112 11.58 12.04 5.48
C ILE A 112 10.52 11.86 6.57
N GLU A 113 10.13 12.97 7.18
CA GLU A 113 8.99 13.04 8.08
C GLU A 113 7.71 13.36 7.29
N GLY A 114 6.57 12.85 7.75
CA GLY A 114 5.26 13.12 7.17
C GLY A 114 4.62 11.91 6.50
N THR A 115 3.29 11.86 6.56
CA THR A 115 2.47 10.76 6.04
C THR A 115 1.58 11.15 4.86
N ASP A 116 1.43 12.46 4.59
CA ASP A 116 0.56 12.99 3.53
C ASP A 116 1.38 13.31 2.27
N TRP A 117 1.99 12.28 1.68
CA TRP A 117 2.80 12.44 0.48
C TRP A 117 1.91 12.69 -0.73
N GLN A 118 2.31 13.65 -1.57
CA GLN A 118 1.61 14.04 -2.78
C GLN A 118 2.60 14.14 -3.94
N SER A 119 2.13 13.90 -5.15
CA SER A 119 2.91 14.13 -6.37
C SER A 119 2.15 15.06 -7.31
N GLY A 120 2.90 15.81 -8.11
CA GLY A 120 2.34 16.77 -9.05
C GLY A 120 3.37 17.21 -10.08
N TYR A 121 3.09 18.33 -10.74
CA TYR A 121 3.97 18.91 -11.75
C TYR A 121 4.20 20.39 -11.50
N GLU A 122 5.45 20.83 -11.62
CA GLU A 122 5.83 22.24 -11.57
C GLU A 122 6.76 22.57 -12.74
N GLY A 123 6.39 23.56 -13.55
CA GLY A 123 7.19 23.92 -14.74
C GLY A 123 7.38 22.76 -15.72
N GLY A 124 6.40 21.85 -15.81
CA GLY A 124 6.46 20.65 -16.66
C GLY A 124 7.33 19.52 -16.12
N LYS A 125 7.85 19.63 -14.89
CA LYS A 125 8.66 18.59 -14.23
C LYS A 125 7.88 17.93 -13.09
N PRO A 126 8.00 16.60 -12.91
CA PRO A 126 7.33 15.94 -11.81
C PRO A 126 7.99 16.32 -10.48
N VAL A 127 7.15 16.55 -9.47
CA VAL A 127 7.57 16.95 -8.12
C VAL A 127 6.85 16.11 -7.06
N ILE A 128 7.52 15.87 -5.94
CA ILE A 128 6.96 15.18 -4.77
C ILE A 128 6.95 16.15 -3.59
N ASP A 129 5.80 16.25 -2.93
CA ASP A 129 5.60 16.94 -1.67
C ASP A 129 5.41 15.89 -0.57
N PHE A 130 6.13 16.03 0.54
CA PHE A 130 6.11 15.04 1.63
C PHE A 130 5.07 15.35 2.72
N GLY A 131 4.27 16.40 2.54
CA GLY A 131 3.19 16.75 3.48
C GLY A 131 3.71 17.48 4.72
N GLY A 132 4.32 18.65 4.51
CA GLY A 132 4.87 19.50 5.58
C GLY A 132 6.31 19.96 5.38
N ALA A 133 6.98 19.50 4.31
CA ALA A 133 8.31 19.96 3.94
C ALA A 133 8.26 21.35 3.29
N ILE A 134 9.24 22.21 3.63
CA ILE A 134 9.38 23.55 3.03
C ILE A 134 9.74 23.45 1.54
N GLU A 135 10.37 22.35 1.12
CA GLU A 135 10.85 22.13 -0.24
C GLU A 135 10.31 20.81 -0.83
N LYS A 136 9.83 20.90 -2.08
CA LYS A 136 9.42 19.76 -2.90
C LYS A 136 10.63 19.08 -3.52
N PHE A 137 10.60 17.75 -3.60
CA PHE A 137 11.61 16.99 -4.32
C PHE A 137 11.34 17.05 -5.83
N LYS A 138 12.28 17.58 -6.60
CA LYS A 138 12.21 17.60 -8.06
C LYS A 138 12.75 16.29 -8.61
N ILE A 139 11.95 15.61 -9.40
CA ILE A 139 12.38 14.42 -10.12
C ILE A 139 13.17 14.86 -11.35
N GLU A 140 14.34 14.25 -11.55
CA GLU A 140 15.25 14.48 -12.68
C GLU A 140 14.87 13.65 -13.91
#